data_AF-W8BAW8-F1
#
_entry.id   AF-W8BAW8-F1
#
_cell.length_a   1.000
_cell.length_b   1.000
_cell.length_c   1.000
_cell.angle_alpha   90.00
_cell.angle_beta   90.00
_cell.angle_gamma   90.00
#
_symmetry.space_group_name_H-M   'P 1'
#
loop_
_entity.id
_entity.type
_entity.pdbx_description
1 polymer ?
#
loop_
_entity_poly.entity_id
_entity_poly.type
_entity_poly.pdbx_seq_one_letter_code
_entity_poly.pdbx_strand_id
1 'polypeptide(L)'
;QQQQQQQRETHVPLPTDYLPPGALKLHSEEMSQLLSSHGLQQDNREDQNDGKQLTLDQSDNIDGSKAWHMRLTFERLSGGCNLHRCKLCGKVVTHIRNHYHVHFPGRFECPLCRATYTRSDNLRTHCKFKHPMYNPDTRKFDNLMSAAAATAAVAAQSPTATQIAAASQAAMAAAAAAAAFNAAQQQQQQTQQQREREREHHQQQQQSQAQQQLQQQAHNLTQQLQQHAHNLSQQQQQALLGVQQQQQQQ
;
A
#
# COMPACT_ATOMS: atom_id res chain seq x y z
N GLN A 1 25.45 50.64 -13.63
CA GLN A 1 24.16 49.91 -13.65
C GLN A 1 23.84 49.53 -12.22
N GLN A 2 22.71 50.04 -11.71
CA GLN A 2 21.86 49.59 -10.59
C GLN A 2 22.55 49.16 -9.27
N GLN A 3 22.42 49.94 -8.17
CA GLN A 3 21.31 49.93 -7.17
C GLN A 3 21.15 48.54 -6.52
N GLN A 4 21.15 48.30 -5.19
CA GLN A 4 20.84 49.06 -3.96
C GLN A 4 21.60 48.37 -2.79
N GLN A 5 22.24 49.08 -1.85
CA GLN A 5 21.67 49.69 -0.62
C GLN A 5 21.36 48.64 0.48
N GLN A 6 22.25 48.49 1.49
CA GLN A 6 22.22 49.07 2.85
C GLN A 6 21.48 48.19 3.87
N GLN A 7 22.21 47.71 4.90
CA GLN A 7 22.13 48.13 6.32
C GLN A 7 21.01 47.40 7.09
N ARG A 8 21.37 46.62 8.13
CA ARG A 8 21.32 47.00 9.57
C ARG A 8 19.83 47.10 10.01
N GLU A 9 19.29 46.29 10.93
CA GLU A 9 19.27 46.55 12.38
C GLU A 9 18.23 45.63 13.08
N THR A 10 18.61 45.17 14.28
CA THR A 10 17.82 45.01 15.52
C THR A 10 16.39 44.44 15.56
N HIS A 11 16.26 43.48 16.49
CA HIS A 11 15.06 43.02 17.20
C HIS A 11 13.94 44.05 17.44
N VAL A 12 12.69 43.60 17.23
CA VAL A 12 11.48 44.07 17.93
C VAL A 12 10.57 42.85 18.20
N PRO A 13 10.23 42.53 19.46
CA PRO A 13 9.26 41.48 19.80
C PRO A 13 7.90 42.08 20.15
N LEU A 14 6.79 41.53 19.66
CA LEU A 14 5.43 41.95 20.02
C LEU A 14 4.39 40.85 19.67
N PRO A 15 3.21 40.80 20.31
CA PRO A 15 2.97 39.94 21.47
C PRO A 15 1.84 38.90 21.29
N THR A 16 1.85 37.91 22.18
CA THR A 16 0.77 36.98 22.51
C THR A 16 -0.37 37.73 23.22
N ASP A 17 -1.50 37.95 22.56
CA ASP A 17 -2.79 38.13 23.24
C ASP A 17 -3.95 37.97 22.23
N TYR A 18 -5.16 37.70 22.74
CA TYR A 18 -6.40 37.29 22.07
C TYR A 18 -6.72 35.79 22.02
N LEU A 19 -7.00 35.23 23.21
CA LEU A 19 -7.98 34.15 23.40
C LEU A 19 -9.26 34.73 24.02
N PRO A 20 -10.46 34.55 23.43
CA PRO A 20 -11.71 34.81 24.12
C PRO A 20 -12.16 33.61 24.98
N PRO A 21 -12.72 33.83 26.19
CA PRO A 21 -13.09 32.77 27.11
C PRO A 21 -14.55 32.31 26.93
N GLY A 22 -14.76 31.00 27.06
CA GLY A 22 -16.03 30.45 27.53
C GLY A 22 -16.97 29.91 26.46
N ALA A 23 -16.91 28.61 26.23
CA ALA A 23 -18.10 27.78 26.05
C ALA A 23 -17.70 26.31 26.25
N LEU A 24 -18.20 25.71 27.33
CA LEU A 24 -19.04 24.50 27.30
C LEU A 24 -19.01 23.83 28.68
N LYS A 25 -20.12 24.02 29.40
CA LYS A 25 -20.59 23.14 30.48
C LYS A 25 -20.84 21.76 29.88
N LEU A 26 -20.24 20.70 30.42
CA LEU A 26 -20.85 19.35 30.39
C LEU A 26 -20.45 18.55 31.64
N HIS A 27 -21.36 17.66 32.02
CA HIS A 27 -21.73 17.18 33.35
C HIS A 27 -20.82 16.05 33.88
N SER A 28 -20.44 16.08 35.17
CA SER A 28 -19.44 15.19 35.80
C SER A 28 -19.99 13.84 36.31
N GLU A 29 -21.25 13.51 36.08
CA GLU A 29 -21.96 12.43 36.80
C GLU A 29 -22.33 11.18 35.97
N GLU A 30 -21.68 10.96 34.82
CA GLU A 30 -21.83 9.71 34.03
C GLU A 30 -20.57 8.84 33.98
N MET A 31 -19.52 9.13 34.76
CA MET A 31 -18.31 8.29 34.83
C MET A 31 -18.32 7.19 35.90
N SER A 32 -19.42 6.99 36.64
CA SER A 32 -19.46 6.01 37.74
C SER A 32 -20.54 4.93 37.65
N GLN A 33 -21.29 4.82 36.55
CA GLN A 33 -22.37 3.84 36.43
C GLN A 33 -22.08 2.62 35.55
N LEU A 34 -20.88 2.47 34.97
CA LEU A 34 -20.56 1.31 34.11
C LEU A 34 -19.52 0.33 34.69
N LEU A 35 -19.13 0.48 35.97
CA LEU A 35 -18.10 -0.36 36.60
C LEU A 35 -18.60 -1.39 37.64
N SER A 36 -19.90 -1.72 37.69
CA SER A 36 -20.41 -2.57 38.79
C SER A 36 -21.35 -3.71 38.41
N SER A 37 -21.19 -4.33 37.25
CA SER A 37 -21.77 -5.66 37.01
C SER A 37 -20.71 -6.66 36.52
N HIS A 38 -20.03 -7.28 37.48
CA HIS A 38 -19.34 -8.57 37.34
C HIS A 38 -20.34 -9.68 36.93
N GLY A 39 -19.98 -10.77 36.24
CA GLY A 39 -18.65 -11.23 35.87
C GLY A 39 -18.62 -12.59 35.14
N LEU A 40 -17.38 -13.08 35.00
CA LEU A 40 -16.91 -14.45 34.71
C LEU A 40 -17.42 -15.16 33.44
N GLN A 41 -16.63 -15.05 32.36
CA GLN A 41 -16.24 -16.24 31.59
C GLN A 41 -14.86 -16.01 30.95
N GLN A 42 -13.96 -16.93 31.28
CA GLN A 42 -12.60 -17.07 30.78
C GLN A 42 -12.60 -17.32 29.26
N ASP A 43 -11.84 -16.54 28.50
CA ASP A 43 -11.39 -16.95 27.17
C ASP A 43 -10.03 -16.35 26.83
N ASN A 44 -9.12 -17.21 26.36
CA ASN A 44 -7.82 -16.85 25.84
C ASN A 44 -8.04 -15.98 24.59
N ARG A 45 -7.57 -14.72 24.59
CA ARG A 45 -7.52 -13.94 23.36
C ARG A 45 -6.10 -13.47 23.10
N GLU A 46 -5.53 -14.11 22.10
CA GLU A 46 -4.25 -13.83 21.47
C GLU A 46 -4.23 -12.39 20.94
N ASP A 47 -3.09 -11.74 21.20
CA ASP A 47 -2.73 -10.39 20.80
C ASP A 47 -2.70 -10.27 19.26
N GLN A 48 -3.81 -9.85 18.65
CA GLN A 48 -3.87 -9.52 17.23
C GLN A 48 -3.38 -8.10 17.02
N ASN A 49 -2.07 -7.99 16.87
CA ASN A 49 -1.36 -6.85 16.32
C ASN A 49 -1.78 -6.60 14.86
N ASP A 50 -2.78 -5.74 14.65
CA ASP A 50 -3.24 -5.24 13.35
C ASP A 50 -2.21 -4.29 12.71
N GLY A 51 -1.08 -4.85 12.30
CA GLY A 51 -0.10 -4.22 11.43
C GLY A 51 -0.56 -4.26 9.97
N LYS A 52 -1.36 -3.28 9.55
CA LYS A 52 -1.77 -3.05 8.16
C LYS A 52 -0.53 -2.99 7.25
N GLN A 53 -0.24 -4.11 6.62
CA GLN A 53 0.84 -4.29 5.66
C GLN A 53 0.48 -3.55 4.38
N LEU A 54 1.03 -2.34 4.22
CA LEU A 54 1.07 -1.66 2.93
C LEU A 54 1.68 -2.62 1.91
N THR A 55 0.95 -2.86 0.83
CA THR A 55 1.36 -3.72 -0.29
C THR A 55 2.59 -3.09 -0.92
N LEU A 56 3.78 -3.53 -0.48
CA LEU A 56 5.04 -3.13 -1.06
C LEU A 56 5.07 -3.72 -2.47
N ASP A 57 4.96 -2.81 -3.45
CA ASP A 57 5.06 -3.06 -4.88
C ASP A 57 6.07 -4.17 -5.20
N GLN A 58 5.54 -5.20 -5.85
CA GLN A 58 6.14 -6.49 -6.17
C GLN A 58 7.20 -6.33 -7.26
N SER A 59 8.34 -5.72 -6.94
CA SER A 59 9.40 -5.51 -7.95
C SER A 59 10.82 -5.99 -7.55
N ASP A 60 11.11 -6.29 -6.28
CA ASP A 60 12.48 -6.64 -5.86
C ASP A 60 12.55 -7.95 -5.04
N ASN A 61 12.12 -9.05 -5.66
CA ASN A 61 12.00 -10.37 -5.02
C ASN A 61 13.33 -11.17 -4.96
N ILE A 62 14.48 -10.52 -4.80
CA ILE A 62 15.75 -11.19 -4.54
C ILE A 62 16.58 -10.31 -3.60
N ASP A 63 16.36 -10.48 -2.29
CA ASP A 63 17.36 -10.42 -1.21
C ASP A 63 16.68 -10.00 0.09
N GLY A 64 16.22 -10.99 0.87
CA GLY A 64 15.64 -10.76 2.20
C GLY A 64 16.61 -10.03 3.14
N SER A 65 17.92 -10.10 2.88
CA SER A 65 18.94 -9.43 3.69
C SER A 65 18.94 -7.91 3.46
N LYS A 66 18.64 -7.41 2.25
CA LYS A 66 18.53 -5.97 1.98
C LYS A 66 17.33 -5.34 2.68
N ALA A 67 16.17 -6.00 2.63
CA ALA A 67 14.97 -5.50 3.28
C ALA A 67 15.16 -5.41 4.81
N TRP A 68 15.78 -6.43 5.41
CA TRP A 68 16.14 -6.43 6.83
C TRP A 68 17.17 -5.34 7.16
N HIS A 69 18.22 -5.22 6.35
CA HIS A 69 19.26 -4.20 6.54
C HIS A 69 18.71 -2.77 6.43
N MET A 70 17.82 -2.52 5.48
CA MET A 70 17.10 -1.25 5.38
C MET A 70 16.30 -0.96 6.65
N ARG A 71 15.57 -1.94 7.19
CA ARG A 71 14.78 -1.73 8.42
C ARG A 71 15.62 -1.38 9.65
N LEU A 72 16.86 -1.86 9.73
CA LEU A 72 17.78 -1.51 10.82
C LEU A 72 18.39 -0.11 10.67
N THR A 73 18.67 0.28 9.42
CA THR A 73 19.34 1.53 9.06
C THR A 73 18.42 2.74 9.17
N PHE A 74 17.10 2.54 9.08
CA PHE A 74 16.10 3.59 9.15
C PHE A 74 15.20 3.44 10.38
N GLU A 75 15.03 4.52 11.13
CA GLU A 75 14.11 4.60 12.25
C GLU A 75 12.80 5.28 11.82
N ARG A 76 11.66 4.70 12.18
CA ARG A 76 10.35 5.29 11.89
C ARG A 76 10.00 6.34 12.94
N LEU A 77 9.63 7.53 12.49
CA LEU A 77 9.22 8.63 13.37
C LEU A 77 7.72 8.54 13.65
N SER A 78 7.33 8.57 14.93
CA SER A 78 5.95 8.31 15.38
C SER A 78 4.97 9.50 15.27
N GLY A 79 5.30 10.55 14.52
CA GLY A 79 4.52 11.80 14.48
C GLY A 79 4.17 12.33 13.08
N GLY A 80 4.51 11.59 12.02
CA GLY A 80 4.22 11.99 10.64
C GLY A 80 4.22 10.78 9.72
N CYS A 81 3.12 10.59 9.01
CA CYS A 81 2.93 9.45 8.12
C CYS A 81 4.10 9.32 7.12
N ASN A 82 4.70 8.13 7.09
CA ASN A 82 5.75 7.70 6.15
C ASN A 82 7.13 8.39 6.24
N LEU A 83 7.45 9.03 7.36
CA LEU A 83 8.75 9.68 7.54
C LEU A 83 9.75 8.81 8.30
N HIS A 84 10.96 8.69 7.76
CA HIS A 84 12.01 7.83 8.29
C HIS A 84 13.31 8.61 8.53
N ARG A 85 13.92 8.44 9.70
CA ARG A 85 15.26 8.99 9.98
C ARG A 85 16.32 7.99 9.57
N CYS A 86 17.25 8.40 8.71
CA CYS A 86 18.44 7.60 8.42
C CYS A 86 19.40 7.65 9.61
N LYS A 87 19.82 6.50 10.13
CA LYS A 87 20.80 6.43 11.23
C LYS A 87 22.23 6.74 10.78
N LEU A 88 22.52 6.70 9.48
CA LEU A 88 23.86 6.95 8.93
C LEU A 88 24.16 8.44 8.74
N CYS A 89 23.18 9.22 8.28
CA CYS A 89 23.37 10.67 8.07
C CYS A 89 22.42 11.56 8.89
N GLY A 90 21.53 10.98 9.70
CA GLY A 90 20.56 11.72 10.51
C GLY A 90 19.43 12.37 9.73
N LYS A 91 19.47 12.34 8.38
CA LYS A 91 18.48 12.98 7.51
C LYS A 91 17.14 12.27 7.60
N VAL A 92 16.10 13.08 7.56
CA VAL A 92 14.72 12.64 7.61
C VAL A 92 14.20 12.56 6.17
N VAL A 93 13.84 11.36 5.73
CA VAL A 93 13.50 11.03 4.35
C VAL A 93 12.15 10.33 4.27
N THR A 94 11.40 10.60 3.22
CA THR A 94 10.14 9.90 2.91
C THR A 94 10.40 8.59 2.16
N HIS A 95 11.40 8.57 1.26
CA HIS A 95 11.70 7.42 0.39
C HIS A 95 12.98 6.68 0.82
N ILE A 96 12.84 5.73 1.76
CA ILE A 96 13.97 4.97 2.32
C ILE A 96 14.76 4.16 1.28
N ARG A 97 14.09 3.63 0.24
CA ARG A 97 14.74 2.80 -0.79
C ARG A 97 15.72 3.61 -1.63
N ASN A 98 15.30 4.80 -2.08
CA ASN A 98 16.16 5.68 -2.84
C ASN A 98 17.31 6.22 -1.99
N HIS A 99 17.02 6.52 -0.72
CA HIS A 99 18.05 6.98 0.21
C HIS A 99 19.07 5.90 0.57
N TYR A 100 18.65 4.63 0.67
CA TYR A 100 19.54 3.50 0.97
C TYR A 100 20.70 3.41 -0.04
N HIS A 101 20.44 3.65 -1.32
CA HIS A 101 21.45 3.61 -2.38
C HIS A 101 22.49 4.74 -2.28
N VAL A 102 22.20 5.83 -1.56
CA VAL A 102 23.16 6.92 -1.31
C VAL A 102 24.28 6.46 -0.37
N HIS A 103 23.93 5.63 0.62
CA HIS A 103 24.88 5.12 1.60
C HIS A 103 25.54 3.82 1.19
N PHE A 104 24.79 2.97 0.48
CA PHE A 104 25.27 1.69 -0.01
C PHE A 104 25.15 1.64 -1.53
N PRO A 105 25.98 2.42 -2.27
CA PRO A 105 26.13 2.20 -3.69
C PRO A 105 26.72 0.81 -3.85
N GLY A 106 25.89 -0.17 -4.23
CA GLY A 106 26.28 -1.57 -4.21
C GLY A 106 27.58 -1.77 -4.99
N ARG A 107 28.55 -2.48 -4.41
CA ARG A 107 29.74 -2.92 -5.14
C ARG A 107 29.44 -4.27 -5.76
N PHE A 108 29.27 -4.26 -7.08
CA PHE A 108 29.02 -5.45 -7.86
C PHE A 108 30.29 -5.74 -8.67
N GLU A 109 31.06 -6.71 -8.20
CA GLU A 109 32.28 -7.14 -8.89
C GLU A 109 31.98 -8.27 -9.87
N CYS A 110 32.52 -8.16 -11.08
CA CYS A 110 32.46 -9.26 -12.03
C CYS A 110 33.40 -10.40 -11.59
N PRO A 111 32.93 -11.64 -11.41
CA PRO A 111 33.79 -12.74 -10.99
C PRO A 111 34.79 -13.19 -12.06
N LEU A 112 34.62 -12.75 -13.31
CA LEU A 112 35.47 -13.13 -14.43
C LEU A 112 36.57 -12.12 -14.74
N CYS A 113 36.27 -10.82 -14.65
CA CYS A 113 37.24 -9.77 -14.96
C CYS A 113 37.49 -8.78 -13.81
N ARG A 114 36.83 -8.98 -12.66
CA ARG A 114 36.95 -8.14 -11.45
C ARG A 114 36.59 -6.67 -11.64
N ALA A 115 35.94 -6.32 -12.76
CA ALA A 115 35.40 -4.99 -12.96
C ALA A 115 34.33 -4.70 -11.90
N THR A 116 34.47 -3.58 -11.20
CA THR A 116 33.54 -3.15 -10.15
C THR A 116 32.51 -2.18 -10.73
N TYR A 117 31.24 -2.48 -10.51
CA TYR A 117 30.10 -1.65 -10.88
C TYR A 117 29.36 -1.19 -9.64
N THR A 118 28.75 0.00 -9.72
CA THR A 118 27.93 0.58 -8.64
C THR A 118 26.50 0.05 -8.61
N ARG A 119 26.09 -0.70 -9.65
CA ARG A 119 24.75 -1.25 -9.82
C ARG A 119 24.78 -2.66 -10.43
N SER A 120 23.80 -3.48 -10.07
CA SER A 120 23.68 -4.88 -10.49
C SER A 120 23.30 -5.04 -11.96
N ASP A 121 22.48 -4.14 -12.49
CA ASP A 121 22.08 -4.09 -13.89
C ASP A 121 23.26 -3.76 -14.82
N ASN A 122 24.13 -2.85 -14.42
CA ASN A 122 25.37 -2.55 -15.12
C ASN A 122 26.30 -3.77 -15.14
N LEU A 123 26.44 -4.47 -14.02
CA LEU A 123 27.21 -5.72 -13.97
C LEU A 123 26.61 -6.80 -14.89
N ARG A 124 25.29 -6.96 -14.89
CA ARG A 124 24.59 -7.94 -15.76
C ARG A 124 24.82 -7.64 -17.24
N THR A 125 24.68 -6.37 -17.62
CA THR A 125 24.94 -5.90 -18.98
C THR A 125 26.39 -6.15 -19.37
N HIS A 126 27.33 -5.82 -18.48
CA HIS A 126 28.75 -6.12 -18.67
C HIS A 126 28.98 -7.62 -18.91
N CYS A 127 28.44 -8.50 -18.06
CA CYS A 127 28.58 -9.95 -18.21
C CYS A 127 27.99 -10.42 -19.55
N LYS A 128 26.80 -9.94 -19.94
CA LYS A 128 26.16 -10.34 -21.20
C LYS A 128 27.03 -10.03 -22.43
N PHE A 129 27.68 -8.86 -22.46
CA PHE A 129 28.46 -8.42 -23.62
C PHE A 129 29.93 -8.83 -23.58
N LYS A 130 30.57 -8.81 -22.41
CA LYS A 130 31.99 -9.14 -22.25
C LYS A 130 32.23 -10.62 -21.92
N HIS A 131 31.20 -11.30 -21.42
CA HIS A 131 31.28 -12.70 -21.01
C HIS A 131 30.05 -13.50 -21.51
N PRO A 132 29.87 -13.67 -22.83
CA PRO A 132 28.67 -14.26 -23.42
C PRO A 132 28.38 -15.71 -22.98
N MET A 133 29.37 -16.44 -22.46
CA MET A 133 29.19 -17.78 -21.90
C MET A 133 28.85 -17.79 -20.39
N TYR A 134 28.78 -16.62 -19.75
CA TYR A 134 28.52 -16.47 -18.34
C TYR A 134 27.18 -15.77 -18.10
N ASN A 135 26.22 -16.51 -17.56
CA ASN A 135 24.93 -15.98 -17.19
C ASN A 135 24.89 -15.72 -15.67
N PRO A 136 24.97 -14.46 -15.20
CA PRO A 136 24.98 -14.16 -13.78
C PRO A 136 23.62 -14.41 -13.08
N ASP A 137 22.52 -14.67 -13.82
CA ASP A 137 21.20 -14.96 -13.22
C ASP A 137 21.11 -16.33 -12.54
N THR A 138 22.00 -17.27 -12.87
CA THR A 138 21.98 -18.63 -12.27
C THR A 138 22.70 -18.71 -10.93
N ARG A 139 23.36 -17.63 -10.50
CA ARG A 139 24.01 -17.55 -9.19
C ARG A 139 23.34 -16.47 -8.35
N LYS A 140 22.15 -16.79 -7.85
CA LYS A 140 21.68 -16.17 -6.61
C LYS A 140 22.75 -16.41 -5.54
N PHE A 141 23.03 -15.34 -4.81
CA PHE A 141 24.12 -15.18 -3.85
C PHE A 141 24.26 -16.37 -2.87
N ASP A 142 25.20 -17.29 -3.13
CA ASP A 142 25.65 -18.23 -2.11
C ASP A 142 27.15 -18.50 -2.28
N ASN A 143 27.93 -17.95 -1.34
CA ASN A 143 28.92 -18.69 -0.55
C ASN A 143 29.77 -19.78 -1.26
N LEU A 144 30.21 -19.57 -2.50
CA LEU A 144 31.00 -20.59 -3.22
C LEU A 144 32.51 -20.56 -2.90
N MET A 145 33.01 -19.59 -2.14
CA MET A 145 34.44 -19.56 -1.76
C MET A 145 34.79 -20.49 -0.57
N SER A 146 33.80 -21.09 0.12
CA SER A 146 34.06 -22.03 1.24
C SER A 146 33.87 -23.52 0.90
N ALA A 147 33.25 -23.88 -0.23
CA ALA A 147 32.96 -25.29 -0.54
C ALA A 147 34.08 -26.01 -1.31
N ALA A 148 35.00 -25.28 -1.95
CA ALA A 148 36.09 -25.86 -2.73
C ALA A 148 37.17 -26.56 -1.87
N ALA A 149 37.18 -26.36 -0.55
CA ALA A 149 38.09 -27.06 0.36
C ALA A 149 37.54 -28.43 0.82
N ALA A 150 36.25 -28.71 0.67
CA ALA A 150 35.62 -29.93 1.19
C ALA A 150 35.46 -31.07 0.16
N THR A 151 35.55 -30.77 -1.14
CA THR A 151 35.28 -31.74 -2.21
C THR A 151 36.46 -32.62 -2.62
N ALA A 152 37.65 -32.40 -2.08
CA ALA A 152 38.80 -33.27 -2.35
C ALA A 152 38.75 -34.62 -1.61
N ALA A 153 37.84 -34.81 -0.63
CA ALA A 153 37.83 -35.99 0.25
C ALA A 153 36.72 -37.04 -0.05
N VAL A 154 35.78 -36.78 -0.97
CA VAL A 154 34.54 -37.60 -1.09
C VAL A 154 34.43 -38.43 -2.38
N ALA A 155 35.45 -38.44 -3.24
CA ALA A 155 35.36 -39.06 -4.58
C ALA A 155 35.48 -40.61 -4.62
N ALA A 156 35.37 -41.32 -3.49
CA ALA A 156 35.69 -42.76 -3.45
C ALA A 156 34.70 -43.66 -2.69
N GLN A 157 33.43 -43.27 -2.52
CA GLN A 157 32.45 -44.13 -1.83
C GLN A 157 31.17 -44.27 -2.65
N SER A 158 30.88 -45.49 -3.11
CA SER A 158 29.57 -45.88 -3.64
C SER A 158 28.50 -45.71 -2.55
N PRO A 159 27.30 -45.21 -2.88
CA PRO A 159 26.26 -44.97 -1.89
C PRO A 159 25.83 -46.29 -1.25
N THR A 160 25.91 -46.35 0.07
CA THR A 160 25.44 -47.51 0.87
C THR A 160 23.90 -47.57 0.85
N ALA A 161 23.33 -48.76 0.99
CA ALA A 161 21.87 -48.99 0.94
C ALA A 161 21.07 -48.06 1.88
N THR A 162 21.65 -47.69 3.03
CA THR A 162 21.07 -46.73 3.99
C THR A 162 20.96 -45.31 3.42
N GLN A 163 21.92 -44.87 2.60
CA GLN A 163 21.87 -43.55 1.95
C GLN A 163 20.83 -43.51 0.83
N ILE A 164 20.62 -44.62 0.12
CA ILE A 164 19.58 -44.75 -0.91
C ILE A 164 18.17 -44.72 -0.28
N ALA A 165 17.98 -45.37 0.86
CA ALA A 165 16.72 -45.34 1.62
C ALA A 165 16.44 -43.96 2.25
N ALA A 166 17.47 -43.26 2.74
CA ALA A 166 17.31 -41.89 3.24
C ALA A 166 16.97 -40.91 2.10
N ALA A 167 17.55 -41.08 0.92
CA ALA A 167 17.25 -40.27 -0.25
C ALA A 167 15.80 -40.46 -0.74
N SER A 168 15.24 -41.68 -0.68
CA SER A 168 13.85 -41.93 -1.06
C SER A 168 12.84 -41.34 -0.07
N GLN A 169 13.14 -41.39 1.24
CA GLN A 169 12.33 -40.72 2.27
C GLN A 169 12.38 -39.19 2.15
N ALA A 170 13.57 -38.63 1.87
CA ALA A 170 13.72 -37.19 1.61
C ALA A 170 12.96 -36.76 0.34
N ALA A 171 12.96 -37.58 -0.71
CA ALA A 171 12.18 -37.32 -1.93
C ALA A 171 10.66 -37.35 -1.68
N MET A 172 10.16 -38.29 -0.87
CA MET A 172 8.75 -38.35 -0.49
C MET A 172 8.33 -37.15 0.38
N ALA A 173 9.18 -36.73 1.33
CA ALA A 173 8.92 -35.53 2.14
C ALA A 173 8.92 -34.24 1.29
N ALA A 174 9.84 -34.13 0.32
CA ALA A 174 9.86 -33.02 -0.62
C ALA A 174 8.63 -32.99 -1.54
N ALA A 175 8.14 -34.15 -1.99
CA ALA A 175 6.91 -34.26 -2.77
C ALA A 175 5.66 -33.85 -1.96
N ALA A 176 5.59 -34.25 -0.68
CA ALA A 176 4.51 -33.83 0.22
C ALA A 176 4.53 -32.31 0.47
N ALA A 177 5.72 -31.72 0.66
CA ALA A 177 5.88 -30.27 0.81
C ALA A 177 5.49 -29.50 -0.47
N ALA A 178 5.85 -30.03 -1.65
CA ALA A 178 5.45 -29.45 -2.94
C ALA A 178 3.93 -29.54 -3.16
N ALA A 179 3.30 -30.65 -2.78
CA ALA A 179 1.85 -30.81 -2.84
C ALA A 179 1.13 -29.82 -1.89
N ALA A 180 1.64 -29.63 -0.67
CA ALA A 180 1.13 -28.64 0.27
C ALA A 180 1.28 -27.19 -0.25
N PHE A 181 2.42 -26.87 -0.88
CA PHE A 181 2.64 -25.56 -1.51
C PHE A 181 1.68 -25.33 -2.69
N ASN A 182 1.49 -26.32 -3.55
CA ASN A 182 0.54 -26.24 -4.67
C ASN A 182 -0.92 -26.10 -4.17
N ALA A 183 -1.29 -26.81 -3.10
CA ALA A 183 -2.60 -26.67 -2.47
C ALA A 183 -2.80 -25.26 -1.88
N ALA A 184 -1.79 -24.72 -1.19
CA ALA A 184 -1.82 -23.36 -0.67
C ALA A 184 -1.91 -22.31 -1.80
N GLN A 185 -1.21 -22.54 -2.92
CA GLN A 185 -1.28 -21.67 -4.10
C GLN A 185 -2.67 -21.70 -4.75
N GLN A 186 -3.30 -22.87 -4.88
CA GLN A 186 -4.66 -23.00 -5.39
C GLN A 186 -5.68 -22.29 -4.47
N GLN A 187 -5.53 -22.42 -3.15
CA GLN A 187 -6.40 -21.74 -2.21
C GLN A 187 -6.26 -20.20 -2.33
N GLN A 188 -5.04 -19.68 -2.47
CA GLN A 188 -4.83 -18.25 -2.73
C GLN A 188 -5.48 -17.77 -4.03
N GLN A 189 -5.38 -18.54 -5.12
CA GLN A 189 -6.03 -18.21 -6.40
C GLN A 189 -7.56 -18.19 -6.25
N GLN A 190 -8.15 -19.17 -5.55
CA GLN A 190 -9.59 -19.20 -5.32
C GLN A 190 -10.07 -18.00 -4.50
N THR A 191 -9.33 -17.61 -3.45
CA THR A 191 -9.66 -16.40 -2.67
C THR A 191 -9.52 -15.13 -3.50
N GLN A 192 -8.53 -15.04 -4.39
CA GLN A 192 -8.40 -13.91 -5.31
C GLN A 192 -9.60 -13.81 -6.26
N GLN A 193 -10.00 -14.94 -6.86
CA GLN A 193 -11.17 -14.99 -7.75
C GLN A 193 -12.48 -14.64 -7.03
N GLN A 194 -12.65 -15.07 -5.77
CA GLN A 194 -13.81 -14.69 -4.96
C GLN A 194 -13.87 -13.17 -4.74
N ARG A 195 -12.75 -12.55 -4.37
CA ARG A 195 -12.68 -11.09 -4.19
C ARG A 195 -12.93 -10.32 -5.48
N GLU A 196 -12.48 -10.84 -6.62
CA GLU A 196 -12.77 -10.24 -7.93
C GLU A 196 -14.27 -10.30 -8.24
N ARG A 197 -14.92 -11.45 -8.07
CA ARG A 197 -16.39 -11.56 -8.25
C ARG A 197 -17.18 -10.66 -7.32
N GLU A 198 -16.74 -10.52 -6.06
CA GLU A 198 -17.36 -9.59 -5.11
C GLU A 198 -17.22 -8.12 -5.56
N ARG A 199 -16.06 -7.74 -6.09
CA ARG A 199 -15.84 -6.39 -6.65
C ARG A 199 -16.71 -6.15 -7.87
N GLU A 200 -16.82 -7.11 -8.78
CA GLU A 200 -17.69 -7.03 -9.96
C GLU A 200 -19.16 -6.90 -9.56
N HIS A 201 -19.63 -7.72 -8.61
CA HIS A 201 -20.99 -7.63 -8.10
C HIS A 201 -21.27 -6.27 -7.44
N HIS A 202 -20.33 -5.77 -6.63
CA HIS A 202 -20.47 -4.46 -6.01
C HIS A 202 -20.49 -3.33 -7.06
N GLN A 203 -19.64 -3.41 -8.09
CA GLN A 203 -19.63 -2.45 -9.19
C GLN A 203 -20.94 -2.48 -9.98
N GLN A 204 -21.47 -3.66 -10.29
CA GLN A 204 -22.74 -3.81 -10.98
C GLN A 204 -23.91 -3.31 -10.13
N GLN A 205 -23.86 -3.51 -8.81
CA GLN A 205 -24.84 -2.96 -7.88
C GLN A 205 -24.79 -1.42 -7.86
N GLN A 206 -23.61 -0.82 -7.82
CA GLN A 206 -23.47 0.65 -7.90
C GLN A 206 -24.00 1.19 -9.22
N GLN A 207 -23.72 0.54 -10.35
CA GLN A 207 -24.22 0.95 -11.66
C GLN A 207 -25.74 0.86 -11.74
N SER A 208 -26.35 -0.22 -11.23
CA SER A 208 -27.81 -0.36 -11.24
C SER A 208 -28.50 0.68 -10.35
N GLN A 209 -27.92 1.00 -9.18
CA GLN A 209 -28.40 2.08 -8.32
C GLN A 209 -28.31 3.45 -9.00
N ALA A 210 -27.19 3.75 -9.66
CA ALA A 210 -27.02 5.00 -10.39
C ALA A 210 -28.04 5.13 -11.55
N GLN A 211 -28.29 4.04 -12.28
CA GLN A 211 -29.32 4.02 -13.32
C GLN A 211 -30.73 4.23 -12.76
N GLN A 212 -31.07 3.59 -11.64
CA GLN A 212 -32.36 3.80 -10.97
C GLN A 212 -32.53 5.25 -10.51
N GLN A 213 -31.49 5.86 -9.94
CA GLN A 213 -31.52 7.28 -9.55
C GLN A 213 -31.75 8.19 -10.76
N LEU A 214 -31.06 7.94 -11.87
CA LEU A 214 -31.23 8.71 -13.11
C LEU A 214 -32.65 8.58 -13.66
N GLN A 215 -33.23 7.37 -13.65
CA GLN A 215 -34.61 7.14 -14.06
C GLN A 215 -35.61 7.86 -13.16
N GLN A 216 -35.41 7.83 -11.84
CA GLN A 216 -36.25 8.57 -10.89
C GLN A 216 -36.16 10.08 -11.12
N GLN A 217 -34.96 10.60 -11.36
CA GLN A 217 -34.76 12.02 -11.66
C GLN A 217 -35.45 12.42 -12.96
N ALA A 218 -35.34 11.61 -14.02
CA ALA A 218 -36.05 11.84 -15.28
C ALA A 218 -37.58 11.81 -15.11
N HIS A 219 -38.09 10.88 -14.29
CA HIS A 219 -39.52 10.80 -13.97
C HIS A 219 -40.01 12.05 -13.23
N ASN A 220 -39.28 12.49 -12.20
CA ASN A 220 -39.61 13.70 -11.45
C ASN A 220 -39.58 14.94 -12.33
N LEU A 221 -38.58 15.08 -13.21
CA LEU A 221 -38.49 16.21 -14.15
C LEU A 221 -39.68 16.22 -15.12
N THR A 222 -40.07 15.05 -15.63
CA THR A 222 -41.23 14.91 -16.52
C THR A 222 -42.51 15.32 -15.81
N GLN A 223 -42.70 14.87 -14.57
CA GLN A 223 -43.86 15.25 -13.76
C GLN A 223 -43.90 16.76 -13.50
N GLN A 224 -42.75 17.37 -13.19
CA GLN A 224 -42.64 18.82 -12.98
C GLN A 224 -42.98 19.61 -14.25
N LEU A 225 -42.50 19.18 -15.42
CA LEU A 225 -42.86 19.78 -16.71
C LEU A 225 -44.36 19.69 -16.98
N GLN A 226 -44.98 18.55 -16.68
CA GLN A 226 -46.41 18.35 -16.89
C GLN A 226 -47.26 19.21 -15.95
N GLN A 227 -46.85 19.35 -14.68
CA GLN A 227 -47.47 20.27 -13.73
C GLN A 227 -47.34 21.73 -14.19
N HIS A 228 -46.16 22.12 -14.69
CA HIS A 228 -45.96 23.48 -15.20
C HIS A 228 -46.83 23.77 -16.43
N ALA A 229 -46.93 22.83 -17.37
CA ALA A 229 -47.82 22.95 -18.51
C ALA A 229 -49.29 23.07 -18.10
N HIS A 230 -49.73 22.30 -17.09
CA HIS A 230 -51.10 22.40 -16.56
C HIS A 230 -51.36 23.77 -15.92
N ASN A 231 -50.45 24.28 -15.10
CA ASN A 231 -50.56 25.60 -14.49
C ASN A 231 -50.60 26.73 -15.54
N LEU A 232 -49.77 26.63 -16.58
CA LEU A 232 -49.77 27.61 -17.67
C LEU A 232 -51.11 27.60 -18.43
N SER A 233 -51.65 26.41 -18.73
CA SER A 233 -52.98 26.28 -19.35
C SER A 233 -54.08 26.88 -18.49
N GLN A 234 -54.03 26.69 -17.17
CA GLN A 234 -55.02 27.25 -16.24
C GLN A 234 -54.92 28.77 -16.18
N GLN A 235 -53.71 29.32 -16.12
CA GLN A 235 -53.48 30.77 -16.15
C GLN A 235 -54.02 31.40 -17.44
N GLN A 236 -53.83 30.73 -18.58
CA GLN A 236 -54.33 31.20 -19.88
C GLN A 236 -55.87 31.22 -19.92
N GLN A 237 -56.54 30.20 -19.36
CA GLN A 237 -58.00 30.20 -19.23
C GLN A 237 -58.51 31.32 -18.32
N GLN A 238 -57.87 31.56 -17.18
CA GLN A 238 -58.22 32.66 -16.27
C GLN A 238 -58.04 34.03 -16.93
N ALA A 239 -56.96 34.22 -17.69
CA ALA A 239 -56.72 35.45 -18.44
C ALA A 239 -57.82 35.71 -19.49
N LEU A 240 -58.22 34.67 -20.25
CA LEU A 240 -59.30 34.77 -21.23
C LEU A 240 -60.65 35.12 -20.58
N LEU A 241 -60.98 34.48 -19.45
CA LEU A 241 -62.20 34.79 -18.69
C LEU A 241 -62.18 36.24 -18.15
N GLY A 242 -61.03 36.72 -17.69
CA GLY A 242 -60.85 38.11 -17.24
C GLY A 242 -61.11 39.13 -18.35
N VAL A 243 -60.56 38.89 -19.55
CA VAL A 243 -60.81 39.76 -20.72
C VAL A 243 -62.29 39.78 -21.11
N GLN A 244 -62.97 38.63 -21.05
CA GLN A 244 -64.40 38.54 -21.39
C GLN A 244 -65.30 39.28 -20.39
N GLN A 245 -65.02 39.21 -19.08
CA GLN A 245 -65.73 40.00 -18.07
C GLN A 245 -65.53 41.51 -18.27
N GLN A 246 -64.31 41.93 -18.62
CA GLN A 246 -64.00 43.35 -18.82
C GLN A 246 -64.74 43.93 -20.04
N GLN A 247 -64.96 43.13 -21.08
CA GLN A 247 -65.81 43.51 -22.24
C GLN A 247 -67.30 43.62 -21.90
N GLN A 248 -67.82 42.86 -20.93
CA GLN A 248 -69.23 42.95 -20.53
C GLN A 248 -69.54 44.15 -19.62
N GLN A 249 -68.52 44.80 -19.06
CA GLN A 249 -68.67 45.97 -18.18
C GLN A 249 -68.52 47.32 -18.90
N GLN A 250 -68.20 47.32 -20.20
CA GLN A 250 -68.20 48.49 -21.08
C GLN A 250 -69.45 48.51 -21.97
#